data_AF-A0A1W9W196-F1
#
_entry.id   AF-A0A1W9W196-F1
#
_cell.length_a   1.000
_cell.length_b   1.000
_cell.length_c   1.000
_cell.angle_alpha   90.00
_cell.angle_beta   90.00
_cell.angle_gamma   90.00
#
_symmetry.space_group_name_H-M   'P 1'
#
loop_
_entity.id
_entity.type
_entity.pdbx_description
1 polymer ?
#
loop_
_entity_poly.entity_id
_entity_poly.type
_entity_poly.pdbx_seq_one_letter_code
_entity_poly.pdbx_strand_id
1 'polypeptide(L)' 'MNKKICPICGKENNCAHENGKDPNTCWCMDVKIPKEVLEKLKKAKKNDTGGCFCRSCVEKFMKTK' A
#
# COMPACT_ATOMS: atom_id res chain seq x y z
N MET A 1 7.42 5.40 -13.88
CA MET A 1 7.28 4.76 -12.55
C MET A 1 6.06 3.85 -12.58
N ASN A 2 6.15 2.63 -12.02
CA ASN A 2 5.05 1.67 -12.04
C ASN A 2 4.21 1.77 -10.75
N LYS A 3 3.00 2.31 -10.86
CA LYS A 3 2.05 2.49 -9.75
C LYS A 3 1.46 1.17 -9.23
N LYS A 4 1.66 0.05 -9.93
CA LYS A 4 1.28 -1.30 -9.50
C LYS A 4 2.29 -1.91 -8.51
N ILE A 5 3.42 -1.24 -8.28
CA ILE A 5 4.48 -1.73 -7.40
C ILE A 5 4.42 -1.02 -6.05
N CYS A 6 4.55 -1.79 -4.98
CA CYS A 6 4.62 -1.29 -3.62
C CYS A 6 5.93 -0.52 -3.40
N PRO A 7 5.88 0.74 -2.97
CA PRO A 7 7.08 1.58 -2.78
C PRO A 7 7.98 1.14 -1.62
N ILE A 8 7.52 0.19 -0.78
CA ILE A 8 8.28 -0.32 0.37
C ILE A 8 9.11 -1.54 -0.03
N CYS A 9 8.47 -2.54 -0.65
CA CYS A 9 9.07 -3.85 -0.87
C CYS A 9 9.37 -4.17 -2.34
N GLY A 10 8.92 -3.34 -3.28
CA GLY A 10 9.16 -3.55 -4.72
C GLY A 10 8.32 -4.68 -5.35
N LYS A 11 7.42 -5.30 -4.59
CA LYS A 11 6.47 -6.32 -5.09
C LYS A 11 5.17 -5.66 -5.55
N GLU A 12 4.32 -6.41 -6.25
CA GLU A 12 2.99 -5.92 -6.62
C GLU A 12 2.17 -5.47 -5.40
N ASN A 13 1.49 -4.33 -5.55
CA ASN A 13 0.61 -3.78 -4.51
C ASN A 13 -0.84 -4.26 -4.62
N ASN A 14 -1.19 -4.94 -5.72
CA ASN A 14 -2.54 -5.41 -6.03
C ASN A 14 -3.60 -4.30 -5.97
N CYS A 15 -3.24 -3.07 -6.35
CA CYS A 15 -4.21 -1.99 -6.49
C CYS A 15 -5.23 -2.34 -7.57
N ALA A 16 -6.51 -2.44 -7.20
CA ALA A 16 -7.58 -2.78 -8.15
C ALA A 16 -7.71 -1.71 -9.25
N HIS A 17 -7.66 -0.42 -8.88
CA HIS A 17 -7.76 0.70 -9.82
C HIS A 17 -6.67 0.66 -10.90
N GLU A 18 -5.41 0.52 -10.52
CA GLU A 18 -4.29 0.44 -11.47
C GLU A 18 -4.34 -0.85 -12.32
N ASN A 19 -5.05 -1.88 -11.85
CA ASN A 19 -5.30 -3.11 -12.60
C ASN A 19 -6.58 -3.10 -13.43
N GLY A 20 -7.26 -1.96 -13.55
CA GLY A 20 -8.49 -1.83 -14.33
C GLY A 20 -9.68 -2.58 -13.73
N LYS A 21 -9.64 -2.88 -12.43
CA LYS A 21 -10.73 -3.50 -11.66
C LYS A 21 -11.45 -2.44 -10.84
N ASP A 22 -12.66 -2.78 -10.39
CA ASP A 22 -13.43 -1.92 -9.49
C ASP A 22 -12.61 -1.59 -8.21
N PRO A 23 -12.34 -0.30 -7.91
CA PRO A 23 -11.61 0.11 -6.72
C PRO A 23 -12.19 -0.43 -5.40
N ASN A 24 -13.51 -0.67 -5.33
CA ASN A 24 -14.16 -1.22 -4.15
C ASN A 24 -13.74 -2.67 -3.86
N THR A 25 -13.20 -3.38 -4.85
CA THR A 25 -12.65 -4.73 -4.69
C THR A 25 -11.21 -4.75 -4.19
N CYS A 26 -10.60 -3.57 -4.01
CA CYS A 26 -9.24 -3.48 -3.50
C CYS A 26 -9.21 -3.84 -2.01
N TRP A 27 -8.28 -4.70 -1.61
CA TRP A 27 -8.14 -5.13 -0.20
C TRP A 27 -8.01 -3.96 0.80
N CYS A 28 -7.52 -2.80 0.36
CA CYS A 28 -7.36 -1.63 1.22
C CYS A 28 -8.69 -0.96 1.60
N MET A 29 -9.78 -1.26 0.89
CA MET A 29 -11.13 -0.78 1.19
C MET A 29 -11.73 -1.49 2.41
N ASP A 30 -11.33 -2.75 2.65
CA ASP A 30 -11.85 -3.58 3.73
C ASP A 30 -11.06 -3.45 5.05
N VAL A 31 -9.99 -2.66 5.07
CA VAL A 31 -9.13 -2.50 6.25
C VAL A 31 -9.09 -1.06 6.74
N LYS A 32 -9.25 -0.88 8.05
CA LYS A 32 -9.03 0.41 8.69
C LYS A 32 -7.54 0.59 8.98
N ILE A 33 -6.87 1.41 8.18
CA ILE A 33 -5.45 1.73 8.34
C ILE A 33 -5.32 2.97 9.23
N PRO A 34 -4.71 2.89 10.43
CA PRO A 34 -4.49 4.06 11.28
C PRO A 34 -3.63 5.13 10.59
N LYS A 35 -3.93 6.40 10.84
CA LYS A 35 -3.18 7.53 10.26
C LYS A 35 -1.68 7.46 10.58
N GLU A 36 -1.34 7.10 11.81
CA GLU A 36 0.05 6.93 12.25
C GLU A 36 0.81 5.86 11.45
N VAL A 37 0.15 4.75 11.13
CA VAL A 37 0.72 3.67 10.30
C VAL A 37 0.94 4.17 8.88
N LEU A 38 -0.02 4.92 8.33
CA LEU A 38 0.10 5.51 7.00
C LEU A 38 1.27 6.49 6.92
N GLU A 39 1.49 7.31 7.95
CA GLU A 39 2.64 8.22 8.02
C GLU A 39 3.97 7.46 8.15
N LYS A 40 4.04 6.40 8.96
CA LYS A 40 5.23 5.54 9.03
C LYS A 40 5.54 4.90 7.65
N LEU A 41 4.51 4.42 6.95
CA LEU A 41 4.65 3.87 5.61
C LEU A 41 5.15 4.91 4.61
N LYS A 42 4.63 6.14 4.62
CA LYS A 42 5.10 7.22 3.75
C LYS A 42 6.58 7.52 3.96
N LYS A 43 7.04 7.58 5.21
CA LYS A 43 8.44 7.81 5.57
C LYS A 43 9.35 6.64 5.17
N ALA A 44 8.84 5.42 5.13
CA ALA A 44 9.61 4.21 4.82
C ALA A 44 9.67 3.86 3.32
N LYS A 45 9.04 4.65 2.44
CA LYS A 45 9.08 4.42 1.00
C LYS A 45 10.52 4.50 0.48
N LYS A 46 10.92 3.52 -0.33
CA LYS A 46 12.23 3.51 -1.02
C LYS A 46 12.22 4.38 -2.27
N ASN A 47 11.03 4.64 -2.82
CA ASN A 47 10.85 5.44 -4.01
C ASN A 47 9.53 6.21 -3.95
N ASP A 48 9.49 7.37 -4.59
CA ASP A 48 8.29 8.20 -4.64
C ASP A 48 7.46 7.89 -5.88
N THR A 49 6.95 6.66 -5.95
CA THR A 49 6.24 6.15 -7.14
C THR A 49 4.77 6.56 -7.22
N GLY A 50 4.23 7.23 -6.19
CA GLY A 50 2.80 7.54 -6.08
C GLY A 50 1.86 6.32 -5.99
N GLY A 51 2.40 5.09 -5.99
CA GLY A 51 1.62 3.85 -5.93
C GLY A 51 1.12 3.49 -4.53
N CYS A 52 0.11 2.62 -4.48
CA CYS A 52 -0.43 2.06 -3.23
C CYS A 52 0.61 1.19 -2.51
N PHE A 53 0.46 1.07 -1.18
CA PHE A 53 1.18 0.08 -0.37
C PHE A 53 0.56 -1.30 -0.56
N CYS A 54 1.33 -2.39 -0.46
CA CYS A 54 0.76 -3.74 -0.46
C CYS A 54 0.29 -4.16 0.94
N ARG A 55 -0.68 -5.08 0.99
CA ARG A 55 -1.27 -5.61 2.25
C ARG A 55 -0.22 -6.07 3.25
N SER A 56 0.74 -6.87 2.78
CA SER A 56 1.79 -7.41 3.65
C SER A 56 2.68 -6.34 4.28
N CYS A 57 2.95 -5.24 3.58
CA CYS A 57 3.68 -4.11 4.16
C CYS A 57 2.82 -3.38 5.19
N VAL A 58 1.55 -3.08 4.88
CA VAL A 58 0.66 -2.40 5.83
C VAL A 58 0.50 -3.23 7.10
N GLU A 59 0.24 -4.53 6.98
CA GLU A 59 0.11 -5.43 8.13
C GLU A 59 1.38 -5.52 8.98
N LYS A 60 2.56 -5.49 8.37
CA LYS A 60 3.83 -5.42 9.11
C LYS A 60 3.91 -4.16 9.96
N PHE A 61 3.60 -3.00 9.36
CA PHE A 61 3.65 -1.72 10.08
C PHE A 61 2.54 -1.58 11.15
N MET A 62 1.40 -2.25 10.98
CA MET A 62 0.35 -2.30 12.01
C MET A 62 0.73 -3.19 13.21
N LYS A 63 1.60 -4.19 13.01
CA LYS A 63 2.04 -5.12 14.07
C LYS A 63 3.23 -4.60 14.87
N THR A 64 3.97 -3.63 14.35
CA THR A 64 5.10 -3.01 15.06
C THR A 64 4.57 -2.07 16.14
N LYS A 65 4.45 -2.58 17.38
CA LYS A 65 4.26 -1.76 18.59
C LYS A 65 5.44 -0.84 18.80
#